data_AF-A0A397VBJ6-F1
#
_entry.id   AF-A0A397VBJ6-F1
#
_cell.length_a   1.000
_cell.length_b   1.000
_cell.length_c   1.000
_cell.angle_alpha   90.00
_cell.angle_beta   90.00
_cell.angle_gamma   90.00
#
_symmetry.space_group_name_H-M   'P 1'
#
loop_
_entity.id
_entity.type
_entity.pdbx_description
1 polymer ?
#
loop_
_entity_poly.entity_id
_entity_poly.type
_entity_poly.pdbx_seq_one_letter_code
_entity_poly.pdbx_strand_id
1 'polypeptide(L)'
;MPLFRRKLSPNLTSEKMSLVNDNDCVEDNFDAENRSLTCSFSELPHWLKDNVDIFTGYRRPTYSYIKSYPSITPWDFLVQYSFLAGVLLCLTFSTLFHSFMCHSEMVCANWNRCDYCGIVFLSIGSVIPISYYAFYCNRTISIIYITLVSVLGIATVCKLCAHILCLILI
;
A
#
# COMPACT_ATOMS: atom_id res chain seq x y z
N MET A 1 -13.05 5.74 -26.82
CA MET A 1 -11.83 6.35 -26.24
C MET A 1 -10.63 5.85 -27.06
N PRO A 2 -10.10 6.64 -28.01
CA PRO A 2 -9.14 6.14 -28.99
C PRO A 2 -7.70 6.15 -28.45
N LEU A 3 -6.98 5.07 -28.76
CA LEU A 3 -5.57 4.82 -28.43
C LEU A 3 -4.65 5.82 -29.14
N PHE A 4 -3.85 6.56 -28.36
CA PHE A 4 -2.85 7.51 -28.87
C PHE A 4 -1.62 6.74 -29.39
N ARG A 5 -1.69 6.28 -30.64
CA ARG A 5 -0.55 5.71 -31.39
C ARG A 5 0.36 6.87 -31.84
N ARG A 6 1.50 7.06 -31.17
CA ARG A 6 2.53 8.02 -31.60
C ARG A 6 3.10 7.58 -32.96
N LYS A 7 2.91 8.39 -34.00
CA LYS A 7 3.54 8.21 -35.33
C LYS A 7 5.06 8.31 -35.17
N LEU A 8 5.80 7.26 -35.54
CA LEU A 8 7.24 7.38 -35.82
C LEU A 8 7.42 8.14 -37.15
N SER A 9 8.28 9.15 -37.14
CA SER A 9 8.69 9.89 -38.35
C SER A 9 9.70 9.05 -39.17
N PRO A 10 9.57 8.95 -40.51
CA PRO A 10 10.32 8.00 -41.34
C PRO A 10 11.74 8.48 -41.74
N ASN A 11 12.28 9.53 -41.12
CA ASN A 11 13.54 10.16 -41.57
C ASN A 11 14.74 9.95 -40.62
N LEU A 12 14.83 8.80 -39.95
CA LEU A 12 16.05 8.44 -39.21
C LEU A 12 16.70 7.16 -39.76
N THR A 13 16.65 6.99 -41.07
CA THR A 13 17.46 6.02 -41.82
C THR A 13 18.59 6.76 -42.52
N SER A 14 19.83 6.46 -42.13
CA SER A 14 21.06 6.46 -42.97
C SER A 14 22.29 7.21 -42.43
N GLU A 15 22.26 7.98 -41.33
CA GLU A 15 23.45 8.79 -40.94
C GLU A 15 24.01 8.55 -39.52
N LYS A 16 23.42 7.67 -38.71
CA LYS A 16 24.01 7.26 -37.42
C LYS A 16 24.39 5.78 -37.33
N MET A 17 24.49 5.12 -38.48
CA MET A 17 24.84 3.70 -38.60
C MET A 17 26.35 3.43 -38.68
N SER A 18 27.22 4.44 -38.58
CA SER A 18 28.66 4.25 -38.83
C SER A 18 29.61 4.75 -37.74
N LEU A 19 29.17 4.97 -36.49
CA LEU A 19 30.08 5.28 -35.37
C LEU A 19 29.74 4.57 -34.05
N VAL A 20 28.93 3.51 -34.07
CA VAL A 20 28.88 2.60 -32.92
C VAL A 20 29.83 1.46 -33.24
N ASN A 21 31.03 1.57 -32.69
CA ASN A 21 32.08 0.57 -32.79
C ASN A 21 31.61 -0.70 -32.08
N ASP A 22 31.75 -1.87 -32.71
CA ASP A 22 31.33 -3.19 -32.20
C ASP A 22 32.07 -3.68 -30.93
N ASN A 23 32.70 -2.77 -30.18
CA ASN A 23 33.42 -3.04 -28.94
C ASN A 23 32.75 -2.48 -27.67
N ASP A 24 31.59 -1.80 -27.76
CA ASP A 24 30.91 -1.24 -26.58
C ASP A 24 29.92 -2.20 -25.90
N CYS A 25 30.08 -3.51 -26.10
CA CYS A 25 29.26 -4.53 -25.42
C CYS A 25 29.87 -5.04 -24.10
N VAL A 26 30.93 -4.41 -23.58
CA VAL A 26 31.69 -4.90 -22.41
C VAL A 26 31.62 -3.97 -21.18
N GLU A 27 30.86 -2.88 -21.21
CA GLU A 27 30.64 -2.01 -20.03
C GLU A 27 29.16 -1.84 -19.62
N ASP A 28 28.35 -2.91 -19.64
CA ASP A 28 27.02 -2.87 -18.99
C ASP A 28 26.83 -3.98 -17.93
N ASN A 29 27.74 -4.96 -17.86
CA ASN A 29 27.67 -6.03 -16.86
C ASN A 29 28.42 -5.69 -15.56
N PHE A 30 29.55 -4.99 -15.62
CA PHE A 30 30.33 -4.64 -14.43
C PHE A 30 29.68 -3.51 -13.59
N ASP A 31 28.97 -2.59 -14.26
CA ASP A 31 28.28 -1.47 -13.60
C ASP A 31 26.88 -1.84 -13.07
N ALA A 32 26.23 -2.86 -13.63
CA ALA A 32 24.94 -3.32 -13.14
C ALA A 32 25.06 -4.12 -11.82
N GLU A 33 26.15 -4.84 -11.65
CA GLU A 33 26.39 -5.71 -10.48
C GLU A 33 26.82 -4.91 -9.23
N ASN A 34 27.46 -3.75 -9.41
CA ASN A 34 27.98 -2.90 -8.32
C ASN A 34 27.08 -1.70 -7.94
N ARG A 35 25.93 -1.51 -8.61
CA ARG A 35 25.00 -0.42 -8.29
C ARG A 35 24.18 -0.74 -7.05
N SER A 36 24.06 0.24 -6.15
CA SER A 36 23.20 0.15 -4.97
C SER A 36 21.76 -0.20 -5.36
N LEU A 37 21.16 -1.15 -4.63
CA LEU A 37 19.77 -1.60 -4.84
C LEU A 37 18.76 -0.45 -4.69
N THR A 38 19.10 0.57 -3.89
CA THR A 38 18.29 1.78 -3.68
C THR A 38 19.02 3.03 -4.19
N CYS A 39 18.26 4.07 -4.54
CA CYS A 39 18.77 5.37 -4.98
C CYS A 39 18.42 6.50 -4.00
N SER A 40 19.20 7.58 -4.09
CA SER A 40 18.96 8.85 -3.39
C SER A 40 17.90 9.68 -4.13
N PHE A 41 17.24 10.61 -3.43
CA PHE A 41 16.25 11.52 -4.00
C PHE A 41 16.79 12.29 -5.22
N SER A 42 18.06 12.71 -5.18
CA SER A 42 18.69 13.47 -6.27
C SER A 42 18.75 12.70 -7.58
N GLU A 43 18.99 11.38 -7.52
CA GLU A 43 19.13 10.45 -8.65
C GLU A 43 17.79 10.09 -9.31
N LEU A 44 16.66 10.41 -8.67
CA LEU A 44 15.34 10.06 -9.19
C LEU A 44 14.97 10.88 -10.42
N PRO A 45 14.27 10.27 -11.39
CA PRO A 45 13.63 11.04 -12.45
C PRO A 45 12.55 11.94 -11.87
N HIS A 46 12.31 13.09 -12.51
CA HIS A 46 11.41 14.14 -12.00
C HIS A 46 9.99 13.66 -11.64
N TRP A 47 9.46 12.64 -12.34
CA TRP A 47 8.13 12.09 -12.08
C TRP A 47 8.05 11.17 -10.84
N LEU A 48 9.19 10.72 -10.31
CA LEU A 48 9.26 9.85 -9.12
C LEU A 48 9.70 10.64 -7.87
N LYS A 49 10.01 11.94 -8.02
CA LYS A 49 10.34 12.87 -6.93
C LYS A 49 9.06 13.38 -6.27
N ASP A 50 8.49 12.59 -5.36
CA ASP A 50 7.23 12.87 -4.67
C ASP A 50 7.41 13.75 -3.43
N ASN A 51 8.39 13.44 -2.59
CA ASN A 51 8.63 14.11 -1.32
C ASN A 51 10.13 14.42 -1.13
N VAL A 52 10.46 15.71 -1.06
CA VAL A 52 11.84 16.19 -0.87
C VAL A 52 12.43 15.83 0.50
N ASP A 53 11.58 15.57 1.50
CA ASP A 53 12.00 15.21 2.86
C ASP A 53 12.49 13.75 2.98
N ILE A 54 12.21 12.92 1.97
CA ILE A 54 12.71 11.55 1.90
C ILE A 54 14.01 11.59 1.08
N PHE A 55 15.15 11.46 1.75
CA PHE A 55 16.44 11.65 1.08
C PHE A 55 16.98 10.39 0.40
N THR A 56 16.67 9.20 0.91
CA THR A 56 17.25 7.92 0.45
C THR A 56 16.24 6.77 0.55
N GLY A 57 16.60 5.59 0.04
CA GLY A 57 15.79 4.37 0.17
C GLY A 57 14.77 4.16 -0.97
N TYR A 58 14.86 4.95 -2.03
CA TYR A 58 13.98 4.78 -3.18
C TYR A 58 14.36 3.58 -4.02
N ARG A 59 13.35 2.94 -4.62
CA ARG A 59 13.54 1.90 -5.63
C ARG A 59 13.81 2.54 -6.98
N ARG A 60 14.82 2.02 -7.70
CA ARG A 60 15.15 2.47 -9.06
C ARG A 60 14.03 2.09 -10.05
N PRO A 61 13.80 2.88 -11.10
CA PRO A 61 12.84 2.54 -12.15
C PRO A 61 13.36 1.36 -12.99
N THR A 62 12.61 0.26 -13.02
CA THR A 62 12.95 -0.98 -13.75
C THR A 62 12.27 -1.10 -15.11
N TYR A 63 11.28 -0.23 -15.39
CA TYR A 63 10.42 -0.22 -16.60
C TYR A 63 9.79 -1.57 -16.96
N SER A 64 9.64 -2.49 -16.00
CA SER A 64 9.08 -3.82 -16.21
C SER A 64 8.44 -4.37 -14.95
N TYR A 65 7.17 -4.79 -15.02
CA TYR A 65 6.45 -5.36 -13.89
C TYR A 65 7.10 -6.63 -13.35
N ILE A 66 7.60 -7.51 -14.22
CA ILE A 66 8.24 -8.76 -13.83
C ILE A 66 9.55 -8.49 -13.08
N LYS A 67 10.32 -7.47 -13.50
CA LYS A 67 11.55 -7.06 -12.79
C LYS A 67 11.25 -6.32 -11.49
N SER A 68 10.12 -5.61 -11.40
CA SER A 68 9.70 -4.92 -10.17
C SER A 68 9.17 -5.87 -9.10
N TYR A 69 8.50 -6.95 -9.48
CA TYR A 69 7.81 -7.84 -8.53
C TYR A 69 8.74 -8.42 -7.44
N PRO A 70 9.95 -8.92 -7.75
CA PRO A 70 10.90 -9.41 -6.74
C PRO A 70 11.39 -8.35 -5.75
N SER A 71 11.21 -7.05 -6.04
CA SER A 71 11.58 -5.98 -5.11
C SER A 71 10.61 -5.80 -3.95
N ILE A 72 9.45 -6.46 -3.98
CA ILE A 72 8.42 -6.38 -2.94
C ILE A 72 8.72 -7.45 -1.89
N THR A 73 8.84 -7.03 -0.64
CA THR A 73 9.07 -7.96 0.46
C THR A 73 7.76 -8.60 0.94
N PRO A 74 7.82 -9.80 1.56
CA PRO A 74 6.65 -10.39 2.22
C PRO A 74 6.02 -9.47 3.28
N TRP A 75 6.81 -8.59 3.90
CA TRP A 75 6.33 -7.60 4.87
C TRP A 75 5.46 -6.54 4.23
N ASP A 76 5.80 -6.08 3.02
CA ASP A 76 5.00 -5.10 2.28
C ASP A 76 3.62 -5.69 1.95
N PHE A 77 3.56 -6.97 1.59
CA PHE A 77 2.30 -7.68 1.41
C PHE A 77 1.50 -7.76 2.70
N LEU A 78 2.10 -8.21 3.81
CA LEU A 78 1.41 -8.32 5.09
C LEU A 78 0.80 -6.98 5.53
N VAL A 79 1.58 -5.91 5.41
CA VAL A 79 1.18 -4.55 5.76
C VAL A 79 0.04 -4.08 4.85
N GLN A 80 0.15 -4.24 3.53
CA GLN A 80 -0.89 -3.85 2.58
C GLN A 80 -2.18 -4.65 2.75
N TYR A 81 -2.08 -5.97 2.96
CA TYR A 81 -3.23 -6.84 3.13
C TYR A 81 -3.94 -6.63 4.47
N SER A 82 -3.24 -6.20 5.53
CA SER A 82 -3.88 -5.84 6.80
C SER A 82 -4.89 -4.68 6.63
N PHE A 83 -4.52 -3.67 5.84
CA PHE A 83 -5.42 -2.57 5.49
C PHE A 83 -6.57 -3.04 4.61
N LEU A 84 -6.29 -3.81 3.56
CA LEU A 84 -7.34 -4.32 2.65
C LEU A 84 -8.35 -5.22 3.37
N ALA A 85 -7.90 -6.03 4.32
CA ALA A 85 -8.78 -6.84 5.16
C ALA A 85 -9.69 -5.96 6.03
N GLY A 86 -9.16 -4.88 6.62
CA GLY A 86 -9.95 -3.89 7.35
C GLY A 86 -11.00 -3.21 6.48
N VAL A 87 -10.65 -2.80 5.25
CA VAL A 87 -11.58 -2.23 4.27
C VAL A 87 -12.68 -3.22 3.92
N LEU A 88 -12.32 -4.46 3.57
CA LEU A 88 -13.28 -5.49 3.21
C LEU A 88 -14.28 -5.75 4.34
N LEU A 89 -13.80 -5.89 5.58
CA LEU A 89 -14.63 -6.12 6.74
C LEU A 89 -15.56 -4.94 7.02
N CYS A 90 -15.04 -3.71 7.01
CA CYS A 90 -15.83 -2.49 7.22
C CYS A 90 -16.95 -2.33 6.19
N LEU A 91 -16.62 -2.47 4.90
CA LEU A 91 -17.62 -2.35 3.83
C LEU A 91 -18.65 -3.48 3.86
N THR A 92 -18.23 -4.68 4.23
CA THR A 92 -19.14 -5.82 4.38
C THR A 92 -20.14 -5.57 5.50
N PHE A 93 -19.69 -5.17 6.70
CA PHE A 93 -20.58 -4.89 7.81
C PHE A 93 -21.52 -3.70 7.54
N SER A 94 -21.03 -2.65 6.89
CA SER A 94 -21.87 -1.53 6.45
C SER A 94 -22.95 -1.98 5.47
N THR A 95 -22.59 -2.80 4.48
CA THR A 95 -23.54 -3.34 3.51
C THR A 95 -24.59 -4.23 4.17
N LEU A 96 -24.19 -5.11 5.09
CA LEU A 96 -25.12 -6.00 5.79
C LEU A 96 -26.06 -5.22 6.72
N PHE A 97 -25.56 -4.18 7.39
CA PHE A 97 -26.40 -3.30 8.21
C PHE A 97 -27.49 -2.64 7.36
N HIS A 98 -27.12 -1.97 6.27
CA HIS A 98 -28.11 -1.33 5.38
C HIS A 98 -29.06 -2.33 4.71
N SER A 99 -28.61 -3.56 4.46
CA SER A 99 -29.46 -4.62 3.89
C SER A 99 -30.48 -5.16 4.91
N PHE A 100 -30.12 -5.24 6.19
CA PHE A 100 -30.94 -5.88 7.23
C PHE A 100 -31.61 -4.91 8.20
N MET A 101 -31.40 -3.59 8.07
CA MET A 101 -31.95 -2.59 8.99
C MET A 101 -33.49 -2.59 9.08
N CYS A 102 -34.19 -3.05 8.03
CA CYS A 102 -35.66 -3.10 8.00
C CYS A 102 -36.25 -4.39 8.59
N HIS A 103 -35.44 -5.37 9.01
CA HIS A 103 -35.93 -6.68 9.42
C HIS A 103 -36.64 -6.66 10.78
N SER A 104 -35.98 -6.13 11.83
CA SER A 104 -36.54 -5.95 13.16
C SER A 104 -35.65 -5.02 14.00
N GLU A 105 -36.19 -4.47 15.08
CA GLU A 105 -35.42 -3.58 15.98
C GLU A 105 -34.15 -4.26 16.53
N MET A 106 -34.26 -5.51 16.96
CA MET A 106 -33.13 -6.30 17.47
C MET A 106 -32.05 -6.52 16.41
N VAL A 107 -32.45 -6.89 15.17
CA VAL A 107 -31.52 -7.14 14.06
C VAL A 107 -30.84 -5.84 13.63
N CYS A 108 -31.61 -4.75 13.51
CA CYS A 108 -31.08 -3.41 13.22
C CYS A 108 -30.04 -2.98 14.27
N ALA A 109 -30.36 -3.11 15.56
CA ALA A 109 -29.46 -2.73 16.63
C ALA A 109 -28.17 -3.57 16.66
N ASN A 110 -28.24 -4.87 16.39
CA ASN A 110 -27.06 -5.75 16.36
C ASN A 110 -26.16 -5.46 15.15
N TRP A 111 -26.72 -5.30 13.95
CA TRP A 111 -25.92 -4.98 12.77
C TRP A 111 -25.34 -3.57 12.79
N ASN A 112 -26.04 -2.60 13.39
CA ASN A 112 -25.49 -1.25 13.62
C ASN A 112 -24.21 -1.32 14.47
N ARG A 113 -24.19 -2.16 15.51
CA ARG A 113 -22.98 -2.37 16.33
C ARG A 113 -21.87 -3.08 15.55
N CYS A 114 -22.20 -4.06 14.70
CA CYS A 114 -21.23 -4.68 13.81
C CYS A 114 -20.62 -3.67 12.84
N ASP A 115 -21.40 -2.73 12.31
CA ASP A 115 -20.91 -1.64 11.45
C ASP A 115 -19.89 -0.75 12.19
N TYR A 116 -20.20 -0.36 13.43
CA TYR A 116 -19.23 0.32 14.30
C TYR A 116 -17.95 -0.49 14.54
N CYS A 117 -18.04 -1.81 14.76
CA CYS A 117 -16.86 -2.67 14.85
C CYS A 117 -16.05 -2.64 13.55
N GLY A 118 -16.72 -2.62 12.39
CA GLY A 118 -16.09 -2.50 11.08
C GLY A 118 -15.23 -1.25 10.94
N ILE A 119 -15.75 -0.08 11.35
CA ILE A 119 -15.02 1.18 11.36
C ILE A 119 -13.75 1.09 12.23
N VAL A 120 -13.86 0.46 13.42
CA VAL A 120 -12.71 0.29 14.32
C VAL A 120 -11.63 -0.60 13.70
N PHE A 121 -12.00 -1.73 13.08
CA PHE A 121 -11.05 -2.61 12.40
C PHE A 121 -10.37 -1.92 11.21
N LEU A 122 -11.11 -1.12 10.43
CA LEU A 122 -10.54 -0.30 9.36
C LEU A 122 -9.55 0.73 9.92
N SER A 123 -9.89 1.38 11.03
CA SER A 123 -9.00 2.34 11.69
C SER A 123 -7.67 1.68 12.11
N ILE A 124 -7.72 0.56 12.83
CA ILE A 124 -6.52 -0.21 13.22
C ILE A 124 -5.73 -0.65 11.97
N GLY A 125 -6.41 -1.24 10.98
CA GLY A 125 -5.79 -1.74 9.75
C GLY A 125 -5.11 -0.64 8.92
N SER A 126 -5.64 0.58 8.92
CA SER A 126 -5.09 1.73 8.18
C SER A 126 -3.82 2.31 8.83
N VAL A 127 -3.70 2.25 10.15
CA VAL A 127 -2.54 2.80 10.87
C VAL A 127 -1.29 1.94 10.67
N ILE A 128 -1.44 0.64 10.38
CA ILE A 128 -0.32 -0.28 10.14
C ILE A 128 0.55 0.18 8.95
N PRO A 129 0.04 0.34 7.70
CA PRO A 129 0.85 0.80 6.57
C PRO A 129 1.38 2.21 6.77
N ILE A 130 0.56 3.14 7.29
CA ILE A 130 0.97 4.52 7.52
C ILE A 130 2.18 4.54 8.46
N SER A 131 2.12 3.83 9.59
CA SER A 131 3.21 3.82 10.57
C SER A 131 4.42 3.02 10.09
N TYR A 132 4.23 1.96 9.31
CA TYR A 132 5.31 1.15 8.76
C TYR A 132 6.18 1.95 7.77
N TYR A 133 5.54 2.69 6.86
CA TYR A 133 6.26 3.47 5.84
C TYR A 133 6.70 4.86 6.36
N ALA A 134 5.90 5.54 7.18
CA ALA A 134 6.25 6.87 7.71
C ALA A 134 7.45 6.82 8.67
N PHE A 135 7.55 5.75 9.48
CA PHE A 135 8.64 5.57 10.44
C PHE A 135 9.56 4.41 10.04
N TYR A 136 9.86 4.28 8.74
CA TYR A 136 10.70 3.21 8.21
C TYR A 136 12.06 3.12 8.92
N CYS A 137 12.68 4.28 9.20
CA CYS A 137 13.97 4.37 9.88
C CYS A 137 13.87 4.28 11.42
N ASN A 138 12.68 4.44 12.01
CA ASN A 138 12.48 4.41 13.47
C ASN A 138 11.38 3.43 13.86
N ARG A 139 11.79 2.16 14.02
CA ARG A 139 10.91 1.05 14.37
C ARG A 139 10.20 1.25 15.71
N THR A 140 10.84 1.88 16.69
CA THR A 140 10.30 2.09 18.03
C THR A 140 9.06 2.98 17.99
N ILE A 141 9.13 4.12 17.30
CA ILE A 141 8.00 5.04 17.16
C ILE A 141 6.85 4.36 16.40
N SER A 142 7.17 3.64 15.32
CA SER A 142 6.19 2.86 14.55
C SER A 142 5.39 1.89 15.44
N ILE A 143 6.09 1.10 16.28
CA ILE A 143 5.45 0.13 17.19
C ILE A 143 4.60 0.84 18.24
N ILE A 144 5.06 1.97 18.80
CA ILE A 144 4.29 2.73 19.79
C ILE A 144 2.95 3.20 19.20
N TYR A 145 2.95 3.76 17.99
CA TYR A 145 1.70 4.19 17.34
C TYR A 145 0.75 3.03 17.04
N ILE A 146 1.26 1.93 16.48
CA ILE A 146 0.45 0.74 16.17
C ILE A 146 -0.16 0.14 17.44
N THR A 147 0.63 0.01 18.51
CA THR A 147 0.16 -0.57 19.77
C THR A 147 -0.88 0.33 20.44
N LEU A 148 -0.66 1.64 20.47
CA LEU A 148 -1.62 2.60 21.04
C LEU A 148 -2.99 2.52 20.35
N VAL A 149 -3.02 2.61 19.02
CA VAL A 149 -4.29 2.56 18.26
C VAL A 149 -4.95 1.20 18.40
N SER A 150 -4.17 0.11 18.41
CA SER A 150 -4.70 -1.24 18.58
C SER A 150 -5.36 -1.41 19.96
N VAL A 151 -4.73 -0.92 21.04
CA VAL A 151 -5.28 -1.00 22.40
C VAL A 151 -6.59 -0.22 22.51
N LEU A 152 -6.63 1.01 21.99
CA LEU A 152 -7.84 1.84 21.99
C LEU A 152 -8.96 1.22 21.15
N GLY A 153 -8.63 0.66 19.99
CA GLY A 153 -9.59 -0.01 19.12
C GLY A 153 -10.14 -1.30 19.75
N ILE A 154 -9.28 -2.15 20.31
CA ILE A 154 -9.71 -3.37 21.01
C ILE A 154 -10.63 -3.02 22.18
N ALA A 155 -10.29 -2.01 22.99
CA ALA A 155 -11.15 -1.56 24.09
C ALA A 155 -12.55 -1.14 23.60
N THR A 156 -12.62 -0.46 22.46
CA THR A 156 -13.89 -0.05 21.84
C THR A 156 -14.71 -1.27 21.39
N VAL A 157 -14.09 -2.23 20.70
CA VAL A 157 -14.76 -3.47 20.28
C VAL A 157 -15.24 -4.28 21.49
N CYS A 158 -14.41 -4.42 22.53
CA CYS A 158 -14.81 -5.13 23.75
C CYS A 158 -16.05 -4.51 24.41
N LYS A 159 -16.13 -3.17 24.46
CA LYS A 159 -17.31 -2.47 24.98
C LYS A 159 -18.56 -2.74 24.14
N LEU A 160 -18.43 -2.72 22.82
CA LEU A 160 -19.54 -3.01 21.90
C LEU A 160 -20.00 -4.47 22.02
N CYS A 161 -19.07 -5.43 22.04
CA CYS A 161 -19.37 -6.85 22.16
C CYS A 161 -19.98 -7.23 23.52
N ALA A 162 -19.48 -6.66 24.63
CA ALA A 162 -20.05 -6.92 25.96
C ALA A 162 -21.52 -6.51 26.05
N HIS A 163 -21.89 -5.40 25.39
CA HIS A 163 -23.28 -4.95 25.33
C HIS A 163 -24.15 -5.87 24.43
N ILE A 164 -23.59 -6.42 23.35
CA ILE A 164 -24.29 -7.38 22.48
C ILE A 164 -24.57 -8.68 23.24
N LEU A 165 -23.55 -9.25 23.90
CA LEU A 165 -23.68 -10.50 24.63
C LEU A 165 -24.69 -10.39 25.79
N CYS A 166 -24.72 -9.24 26.47
CA CYS A 166 -25.69 -8.98 27.54
C CYS A 166 -27.15 -9.00 27.04
N LEU A 167 -27.42 -8.48 25.84
CA LEU A 167 -28.77 -8.47 25.26
C LEU A 167 -29.22 -9.82 24.70
N ILE A 168 -28.30 -10.74 24.37
CA ILE A 168 -28.65 -12.09 23.89
C ILE A 168 -28.93 -13.03 25.07
N LEU A 169 -28.42 -12.72 26.26
CA LEU A 169 -28.54 -13.55 27.47
C LEU A 169 -29.71 -13.14 28.39
N ILE A 170 -30.51 -12.14 28.02
CA ILE A 170 -31.71 -11.66 28.74
C ILE A 170 -32.93 -11.88 27.84
#